data_AF-A0A3C1N9I3-F1
#
_entry.id   AF-A0A3C1N9I3-F1
#
_cell.length_a   1.000
_cell.length_b   1.000
_cell.length_c   1.000
_cell.angle_alpha   90.00
_cell.angle_beta   90.00
_cell.angle_gamma   90.00
#
_symmetry.space_group_name_H-M   'P 1'
#
loop_
_entity.id
_entity.type
_entity.pdbx_description
1 polymer ?
#
loop_
_entity_poly.entity_id
_entity_poly.type
_entity_poly.pdbx_seq_one_letter_code
_entity_poly.pdbx_strand_id
1 'polypeptide(L)'
;EDRIHQSRWTILAAYKTYIADQLERGVYLKHMTRHLLGFFHGEPGARAWRSHIGRYASDPRAGLEVIEEAERKVQAALGQAA
;
A
#
# COMPACT_ATOMS: atom_id res chain seq x y z
N GLU A 1 -21.49 19.95 -8.00
CA GLU A 1 -20.26 19.83 -7.21
C GLU A 1 -19.51 18.60 -7.67
N ASP A 2 -18.49 18.78 -8.48
CA ASP A 2 -17.75 17.69 -9.11
C ASP A 2 -16.73 17.15 -8.09
N ARG A 3 -17.18 16.21 -7.25
CA ARG A 3 -16.28 15.50 -6.32
C ARG A 3 -15.29 14.73 -7.17
N ILE A 4 -14.04 15.18 -7.23
CA ILE A 4 -12.94 14.42 -7.85
C ILE A 4 -12.87 13.06 -7.17
N HIS A 5 -13.43 12.03 -7.81
CA HIS A 5 -13.37 10.67 -7.32
C HIS A 5 -12.00 10.11 -7.72
N GLN A 6 -11.00 10.34 -6.88
CA GLN A 6 -9.69 9.75 -7.11
C GLN A 6 -9.77 8.23 -6.98
N SER A 7 -9.17 7.54 -7.96
CA SER A 7 -9.08 6.09 -7.89
C SER A 7 -8.19 5.68 -6.71
N ARG A 8 -8.42 4.47 -6.18
CA ARG A 8 -7.56 3.88 -5.13
C ARG A 8 -6.08 3.89 -5.54
N TRP A 9 -5.79 3.68 -6.82
CA TRP A 9 -4.42 3.72 -7.37
C TRP A 9 -3.79 5.10 -7.31
N THR A 10 -4.56 6.14 -7.62
CA THR A 10 -4.11 7.54 -7.51
C THR A 10 -3.79 7.90 -6.07
N ILE A 11 -4.67 7.51 -5.14
CA ILE A 11 -4.45 7.74 -3.69
C ILE A 11 -3.21 6.99 -3.21
N LEU A 12 -3.04 5.73 -3.61
CA LEU A 12 -1.86 4.95 -3.23
C LEU A 12 -0.57 5.54 -3.79
N ALA A 13 -0.57 5.99 -5.04
CA ALA A 13 0.59 6.64 -5.66
C ALA A 13 1.01 7.90 -4.89
N ALA A 14 0.05 8.77 -4.54
CA ALA A 14 0.32 9.95 -3.72
C ALA A 14 0.84 9.57 -2.32
N TYR A 15 0.26 8.53 -1.72
CA TYR A 15 0.69 8.06 -0.40
C TYR A 15 2.11 7.44 -0.42
N LYS A 16 2.51 6.79 -1.51
CA LYS A 16 3.88 6.29 -1.70
C LYS A 16 4.91 7.42 -1.71
N THR A 17 4.61 8.55 -2.34
CA THR A 17 5.47 9.75 -2.29
C THR A 17 5.63 10.26 -0.87
N TYR A 18 4.53 10.33 -0.10
CA TYR A 18 4.60 10.70 1.31
C TYR A 18 5.45 9.70 2.11
N ILE A 19 5.25 8.39 1.93
CA ILE A 19 6.05 7.36 2.62
C ILE A 19 7.54 7.54 2.33
N ALA A 20 7.92 7.78 1.07
CA ALA A 20 9.32 7.99 0.69
C ALA A 20 9.96 9.15 1.46
N ASP A 21 9.31 10.32 1.49
CA ASP A 21 9.76 11.50 2.26
C ASP A 21 9.87 11.19 3.76
N GLN A 22 8.91 10.48 4.33
CA GLN A 22 8.96 10.12 5.75
C GLN A 22 10.07 9.12 6.09
N LEU A 23 10.34 8.16 5.19
CA LEU A 23 11.43 7.21 5.35
C LEU A 23 12.79 7.91 5.33
N GLU A 24 12.99 8.89 4.43
CA GLU A 24 14.20 9.73 4.40
C GLU A 24 14.38 10.52 5.70
N ARG A 25 13.27 10.92 6.34
CA ARG A 25 13.26 11.58 7.65
C ARG A 25 13.42 10.61 8.83
N GLY A 26 13.65 9.32 8.57
CA GLY A 26 13.88 8.29 9.59
C GLY A 26 12.62 7.73 10.24
N VAL A 27 11.43 8.01 9.71
CA VAL A 27 10.17 7.47 10.23
C VAL A 27 10.01 6.02 9.78
N TYR A 28 9.84 5.09 10.72
CA TYR A 28 9.64 3.69 10.37
C TYR A 28 8.30 3.43 9.65
N LEU A 29 8.33 2.55 8.66
CA LEU A 29 7.18 2.17 7.84
C LEU A 29 5.96 1.69 8.66
N LYS A 30 6.18 0.95 9.76
CA LYS A 30 5.10 0.49 10.66
C LYS A 30 4.21 1.62 11.21
N HIS A 31 4.75 2.84 11.36
CA HIS A 31 3.98 3.99 11.87
C HIS A 31 3.01 4.56 10.83
N MET A 32 3.22 4.23 9.55
CA MET A 32 2.46 4.71 8.42
C MET A 32 1.51 3.66 7.85
N THR A 33 1.73 2.36 8.09
CA THR A 33 1.05 1.30 7.33
C THR A 33 -0.22 0.73 7.96
N ARG A 34 -0.52 1.04 9.24
CA ARG A 34 -1.69 0.47 9.94
C ARG A 34 -3.02 0.71 9.19
N HIS A 35 -3.23 1.91 8.68
CA HIS A 35 -4.46 2.27 7.97
C HIS A 35 -4.50 1.71 6.53
N LEU A 36 -3.34 1.34 5.97
CA LEU A 36 -3.28 0.70 4.66
C LEU A 36 -3.80 -0.73 4.67
N LEU A 37 -3.87 -1.41 5.82
CA LEU A 37 -4.33 -2.79 5.88
C LEU A 37 -5.75 -2.95 5.31
N GLY A 38 -6.63 -1.97 5.48
CA GLY A 38 -8.00 -2.00 4.93
C GLY A 38 -8.14 -1.49 3.49
N PHE A 39 -7.06 -1.00 2.87
CA PHE A 39 -7.16 -0.13 1.69
C PHE A 39 -7.82 -0.78 0.46
N PHE A 40 -7.53 -2.06 0.21
CA PHE A 40 -8.11 -2.85 -0.87
C PHE A 40 -9.22 -3.80 -0.40
N HIS A 41 -9.94 -3.48 0.68
CA HIS A 41 -11.02 -4.35 1.17
C HIS A 41 -12.04 -4.68 0.07
N GLY A 42 -12.38 -5.97 -0.07
CA GLY A 42 -13.33 -6.46 -1.08
C GLY A 42 -12.74 -6.75 -2.46
N GLU A 43 -11.50 -6.36 -2.74
CA GLU A 43 -10.86 -6.56 -4.04
C GLU A 43 -10.13 -7.92 -4.14
N PRO A 44 -10.03 -8.54 -5.32
CA PRO A 44 -9.07 -9.60 -5.60
C PRO A 44 -7.66 -9.18 -5.15
N GLY A 45 -6.97 -10.05 -4.40
CA GLY A 45 -5.62 -9.75 -3.87
C GLY A 45 -5.59 -8.97 -2.55
N ALA A 46 -6.73 -8.53 -1.99
CA ALA A 46 -6.79 -7.81 -0.71
C ALA A 46 -6.14 -8.55 0.48
N ARG A 47 -6.26 -9.89 0.49
CA ARG A 47 -5.61 -10.74 1.50
C ARG A 47 -4.09 -10.73 1.34
N ALA A 48 -3.59 -10.82 0.11
CA ALA A 48 -2.16 -10.81 -0.17
C ALA A 48 -1.54 -9.47 0.21
N TRP A 49 -2.22 -8.35 -0.11
CA TRP A 49 -1.87 -7.00 0.34
C TRP A 49 -1.69 -6.93 1.86
N ARG A 50 -2.74 -7.28 2.61
CA ARG A 50 -2.72 -7.28 4.08
C ARG A 50 -1.63 -8.14 4.66
N SER A 51 -1.49 -9.36 4.14
CA SER A 51 -0.51 -10.31 4.65
C SER A 51 0.92 -9.86 4.39
N HIS A 52 1.20 -9.24 3.25
CA HIS A 52 2.54 -8.76 2.92
C HIS A 52 2.92 -7.56 3.80
N ILE A 53 2.06 -6.54 3.86
CA ILE A 53 2.31 -5.35 4.71
C ILE A 53 2.44 -5.76 6.18
N GLY A 54 1.50 -6.57 6.70
CA GLY A 54 1.53 -7.00 8.10
C GLY A 54 2.77 -7.82 8.46
N ARG A 55 3.38 -8.53 7.50
CA ARG A 55 4.59 -9.32 7.71
C ARG A 55 5.87 -8.48 7.67
N TYR A 56 5.98 -7.57 6.70
CA TYR A 56 7.25 -6.91 6.41
C TYR A 56 7.35 -5.49 6.97
N ALA A 57 6.25 -4.77 7.19
CA ALA A 57 6.31 -3.37 7.61
C ALA A 57 6.87 -3.15 9.03
N SER A 58 6.96 -4.19 9.85
CA SER A 58 7.57 -4.14 11.18
C SER A 58 9.10 -4.24 11.19
N ASP A 59 9.74 -4.69 10.09
CA ASP A 59 11.21 -4.73 10.00
C ASP A 59 11.74 -3.28 10.05
N PRO A 60 12.72 -2.96 10.90
CA PRO A 60 13.36 -1.64 10.92
C PRO A 60 13.97 -1.19 9.58
N ARG A 61 14.25 -2.14 8.67
CA ARG A 61 14.77 -1.90 7.32
C ARG A 61 13.68 -1.85 6.25
N ALA A 62 12.41 -1.99 6.64
CA ALA A 62 11.31 -1.94 5.70
C ALA A 62 11.17 -0.55 5.07
N GLY A 63 11.25 -0.49 3.75
CA GLY A 63 11.06 0.72 2.96
C GLY A 63 9.85 0.64 2.04
N LEU A 64 9.86 1.50 1.03
CA LEU A 64 8.76 1.64 0.06
C LEU A 64 8.49 0.33 -0.70
N GLU A 65 9.49 -0.52 -0.86
CA GLU A 65 9.43 -1.80 -1.58
C GLU A 65 8.36 -2.74 -1.03
N VAL A 66 8.07 -2.68 0.27
CA VAL A 66 7.00 -3.48 0.91
C VAL A 66 5.63 -3.08 0.37
N ILE A 67 5.40 -1.79 0.15
CA ILE A 67 4.13 -1.28 -0.38
C ILE A 67 4.01 -1.61 -1.86
N GLU A 68 5.10 -1.46 -2.61
CA GLU A 68 5.13 -1.77 -4.04
C GLU A 68 4.95 -3.27 -4.32
N GLU A 69 5.53 -4.15 -3.50
CA GLU A 69 5.32 -5.58 -3.67
C GLU A 69 3.89 -5.99 -3.28
N ALA A 70 3.34 -5.39 -2.23
CA ALA A 70 1.93 -5.57 -1.91
C ALA A 70 1.03 -5.11 -3.06
N GLU A 71 1.33 -3.95 -3.68
CA GLU A 71 0.61 -3.39 -4.83
C GLU A 71 0.64 -4.33 -6.03
N ARG A 72 1.82 -4.86 -6.38
CA ARG A 72 1.99 -5.84 -7.46
C ARG A 72 1.12 -7.08 -7.25
N LYS A 73 0.98 -7.56 -6.00
CA LYS A 73 0.12 -8.73 -5.68
C LYS A 73 -1.36 -8.44 -5.94
N VAL A 74 -1.82 -7.21 -5.68
CA VAL A 74 -3.21 -6.80 -5.97
C VAL A 74 -3.42 -6.67 -7.47
N GLN A 75 -2.50 -6.01 -8.19
CA GLN A 75 -2.57 -5.87 -9.64
C GLN A 75 -2.59 -7.23 -10.35
N ALA A 76 -1.72 -8.16 -9.93
CA ALA A 76 -1.69 -9.51 -10.48
C ALA A 76 -3.02 -10.26 -10.25
N ALA A 77 -3.60 -10.14 -9.05
CA ALA A 77 -4.87 -10.80 -8.73
C ALA A 77 -6.05 -10.20 -9.51
N LEU A 78 -6.05 -8.88 -9.75
CA LEU A 78 -7.06 -8.23 -10.57
C LEU A 78 -6.96 -8.63 -12.04
N GLY A 79 -5.74 -8.74 -12.58
CA GLY A 79 -5.51 -9.22 -13.95
C GLY A 79 -5.84 -10.69 -14.16
N GLN A 80 -5.88 -11.50 -13.09
CA GLN A 80 -6.31 -12.90 -13.12
C GLN A 80 -7.83 -13.08 -12.97
N ALA A 81 -8.52 -12.05 -12.47
CA ALA A 81 -9.96 -12.06 -12.23
C ALA A 81 -10.78 -11.44 -13.39
N ALA A 82 -10.10 -10.82 -14.36
CA ALA A 82 -10.66 -10.24 -15.58
C ALA A 82 -10.62 -11.26 -16.73
#